data_AF-A0A7S3WRT7-F1
#
_entry.id   AF-A0A7S3WRT7-F1
#
_cell.length_a   1.000
_cell.length_b   1.000
_cell.length_c   1.000
_cell.angle_alpha   90.00
_cell.angle_beta   90.00
_cell.angle_gamma   90.00
#
_symmetry.space_group_name_H-M   'P 1'
#
loop_
_entity.id
_entity.type
_entity.pdbx_description
1 polymer ?
#
loop_
_entity_poly.entity_id
_entity_poly.type
_entity_poly.pdbx_seq_one_letter_code
_entity_poly.pdbx_strand_id
1 'polypeptide(L)'
;PVSVPSPAPFPLQGMKCEYLMPHAVSSRPGPPCIMAAPTFWPYEGNTPWRVLLGERIVRAATPQITEEDCDGWTLFGDQTWCNKALRAKEGTLALSFGIEERDMYSEYMSSQFGLKTRLFDCFIEPEKSPPMAGTAPNGTGPCPLNGQHCYQTSYESFAVCLGPKETVIQGRRYNTLSNELRDRGPLSTY
;
A
#
# COMPACT_ATOMS: atom_id res chain seq x y z
N PRO A 1 -24.39 -17.15 24.50
CA PRO A 1 -23.06 -17.43 23.91
C PRO A 1 -23.21 -17.74 22.41
N VAL A 2 -22.86 -16.79 21.56
CA VAL A 2 -22.83 -17.02 20.10
C VAL A 2 -21.54 -17.79 19.83
N SER A 3 -21.68 -19.05 19.38
CA SER A 3 -20.56 -19.88 18.96
C SER A 3 -19.88 -19.22 17.76
N VAL A 4 -18.65 -18.73 17.95
CA VAL A 4 -17.82 -18.25 16.85
C VAL A 4 -17.44 -19.48 16.02
N PRO A 5 -17.79 -19.53 14.72
CA PRO A 5 -17.41 -20.65 13.88
C PRO A 5 -15.89 -20.73 13.84
N SER A 6 -15.36 -21.94 14.05
CA SER A 6 -13.93 -22.21 13.95
C SER A 6 -13.47 -21.78 12.55
N PRO A 7 -12.45 -20.91 12.42
CA PRO A 7 -11.94 -20.54 11.11
C PRO A 7 -11.46 -21.80 10.39
N ALA A 8 -11.74 -21.87 9.09
CA ALA A 8 -11.21 -22.94 8.24
C ALA A 8 -9.68 -23.03 8.42
N PRO A 9 -9.10 -24.25 8.42
CA PRO A 9 -7.65 -24.41 8.56
C PRO A 9 -6.94 -23.61 7.46
N PHE A 10 -5.96 -22.80 7.85
CA PHE A 10 -5.13 -22.07 6.90
C PHE A 10 -4.44 -23.07 5.95
N PRO A 11 -4.37 -22.78 4.63
CA PRO A 11 -3.81 -23.68 3.62
C PRO A 11 -2.30 -23.95 3.76
N LEU A 12 -1.65 -23.43 4.81
CA LEU A 12 -0.22 -23.60 5.07
C LEU A 12 0.12 -24.82 5.96
N GLN A 13 -0.86 -25.64 6.33
CA GLN A 13 -0.62 -26.86 7.12
C GLN A 13 0.26 -27.85 6.33
N GLY A 14 1.55 -27.90 6.69
CA GLY A 14 2.52 -28.88 6.17
C GLY A 14 3.66 -28.31 5.33
N MET A 15 3.64 -27.02 4.98
CA MET A 15 4.78 -26.39 4.31
C MET A 15 5.87 -26.03 5.34
N LYS A 16 7.08 -26.59 5.17
CA LYS A 16 8.25 -26.17 5.94
C LYS A 16 8.70 -24.80 5.44
N CYS A 17 8.45 -23.76 6.22
CA CYS A 17 9.06 -22.45 5.99
C CYS A 17 10.51 -22.47 6.45
N GLU A 18 11.43 -22.21 5.53
CA GLU A 18 12.82 -21.91 5.86
C GLU A 18 12.99 -20.40 5.90
N TYR A 19 13.58 -19.88 6.98
CA TYR A 19 13.98 -18.48 7.03
C TYR A 19 15.24 -18.30 6.18
N LEU A 20 15.04 -17.88 4.93
CA LEU A 20 16.12 -17.76 3.96
C LEU A 20 16.78 -16.37 3.96
N MET A 21 16.22 -15.40 4.68
CA MET A 21 16.55 -13.98 4.50
C MET A 21 16.94 -13.34 5.83
N PRO A 22 18.23 -13.32 6.21
CA PRO A 22 18.70 -12.75 7.48
C PRO A 22 18.58 -11.23 7.58
N HIS A 23 18.19 -10.57 6.50
CA HIS A 23 18.03 -9.12 6.39
C HIS A 23 16.61 -8.76 5.92
N ALA A 24 16.20 -7.52 6.16
CA ALA A 24 14.97 -6.99 5.59
C ALA A 24 15.00 -7.16 4.06
N VAL A 25 13.92 -7.72 3.53
CA VAL A 25 13.74 -7.92 2.09
C VAL A 25 12.44 -7.29 1.64
N SER A 26 12.46 -6.81 0.41
CA SER A 26 11.30 -6.30 -0.31
C SER A 26 10.19 -7.33 -0.40
N SER A 27 8.93 -6.89 -0.49
CA SER A 27 7.77 -7.75 -0.71
C SER A 27 7.97 -8.68 -1.92
N ARG A 28 7.41 -9.89 -1.85
CA ARG A 28 7.41 -10.87 -2.94
C ARG A 28 5.98 -11.40 -3.15
N PRO A 29 5.62 -11.78 -4.39
CA PRO A 29 4.35 -12.44 -4.65
C PRO A 29 4.22 -13.75 -3.87
N GLY A 30 2.98 -14.14 -3.61
CA GLY A 30 2.64 -15.42 -2.98
C GLY A 30 2.37 -15.33 -1.48
N PRO A 31 1.95 -16.45 -0.88
CA PRO A 31 1.61 -16.50 0.54
C PRO A 31 2.81 -16.19 1.43
N PRO A 32 2.63 -15.38 2.49
CA PRO A 32 3.70 -15.07 3.42
C PRO A 32 4.15 -16.36 4.11
N CYS A 33 5.46 -16.62 4.09
CA CYS A 33 6.02 -17.74 4.84
C CYS A 33 6.14 -17.32 6.31
N ILE A 34 5.12 -17.65 7.09
CA ILE A 34 5.10 -17.37 8.53
C ILE A 34 5.58 -18.63 9.24
N MET A 35 6.79 -18.57 9.79
CA MET A 35 7.27 -19.65 10.66
C MET A 35 6.32 -19.82 11.84
N ALA A 36 5.91 -21.06 12.14
CA ALA A 36 5.22 -21.38 13.38
C ALA A 36 6.09 -20.90 14.53
N ALA A 37 5.58 -19.98 15.37
CA ALA A 37 6.38 -19.23 16.33
C ALA A 37 7.35 -20.12 17.16
N PRO A 38 8.68 -19.88 17.08
CA PRO A 38 9.57 -20.42 18.11
C PRO A 38 10.61 -19.38 18.60
N THR A 39 10.71 -19.23 19.92
CA THR A 39 11.84 -18.66 20.72
C THR A 39 12.38 -17.24 20.44
N PHE A 40 12.17 -16.62 19.28
CA PHE A 40 12.88 -15.39 18.87
C PHE A 40 11.97 -14.21 18.51
N TRP A 41 10.72 -14.44 18.08
CA TRP A 41 9.82 -13.35 17.75
C TRP A 41 9.19 -12.75 19.01
N PRO A 42 9.23 -11.41 19.21
CA PRO A 42 8.76 -10.72 20.41
C PRO A 42 7.23 -10.63 20.44
N TYR A 43 6.55 -11.79 20.47
CA TYR A 43 5.14 -11.81 20.82
C TYR A 43 5.02 -11.48 22.31
N GLU A 44 4.91 -10.20 22.64
CA GLU A 44 4.82 -9.70 24.03
C GLU A 44 3.63 -10.27 24.82
N GLY A 45 2.70 -10.97 24.16
CA GLY A 45 1.65 -11.72 24.82
C GLY A 45 0.64 -12.34 23.85
N ASN A 46 0.16 -13.52 24.20
CA ASN A 46 -0.96 -14.18 23.53
C ASN A 46 -2.28 -13.76 24.21
N THR A 47 -2.80 -12.60 23.81
CA THR A 47 -4.14 -12.16 24.23
C THR A 47 -5.15 -12.46 23.11
N PRO A 48 -6.43 -12.74 23.44
CA PRO A 48 -7.42 -13.08 22.41
C PRO A 48 -7.54 -12.07 21.27
N TRP A 49 -7.47 -10.76 21.58
CA TRP A 49 -7.58 -9.73 20.56
C TRP A 49 -6.33 -9.66 19.66
N ARG A 50 -5.13 -9.93 20.18
CA ARG A 50 -3.88 -9.98 19.38
C ARG A 50 -3.87 -11.17 18.44
N VAL A 51 -4.36 -12.33 18.89
CA VAL A 51 -4.51 -13.52 18.03
C VAL A 51 -5.47 -13.21 16.89
N LEU A 52 -6.66 -12.69 17.21
CA LEU A 52 -7.67 -12.34 16.20
C LEU A 52 -7.14 -11.29 15.20
N LEU A 53 -6.40 -10.29 15.67
CA LEU A 53 -5.76 -9.31 14.79
C LEU A 53 -4.70 -9.96 13.90
N GLY A 54 -3.82 -10.78 14.48
CA GLY A 54 -2.79 -11.52 13.75
C GLY A 54 -3.39 -12.40 12.66
N GLU A 55 -4.38 -13.23 12.98
CA GLU A 55 -5.07 -14.07 12.00
C GLU A 55 -5.72 -13.25 10.87
N ARG A 56 -6.31 -12.09 11.19
CA ARG A 56 -6.85 -11.18 10.17
C ARG A 56 -5.76 -10.62 9.27
N ILE A 57 -4.61 -10.23 9.84
CA ILE A 57 -3.46 -9.74 9.07
C ILE A 57 -2.92 -10.85 8.17
N VAL A 58 -2.71 -12.05 8.69
CA VAL A 58 -2.23 -13.19 7.89
C VAL A 58 -3.20 -13.50 6.76
N ARG A 59 -4.50 -13.54 7.04
CA ARG A 59 -5.53 -13.79 6.02
C ARG A 59 -5.53 -12.70 4.96
N ALA A 60 -5.42 -11.43 5.35
CA ALA A 60 -5.32 -10.32 4.41
C ALA A 60 -4.05 -10.39 3.57
N ALA A 61 -2.91 -10.70 4.19
CA ALA A 61 -1.62 -10.80 3.51
C ALA A 61 -1.44 -12.08 2.68
N THR A 62 -2.34 -13.06 2.80
CA THR A 62 -2.25 -14.32 2.04
C THR A 62 -3.05 -14.17 0.75
N PRO A 63 -2.38 -13.98 -0.40
CA PRO A 63 -3.07 -13.77 -1.66
C PRO A 63 -3.86 -15.04 -2.03
N GLN A 64 -5.06 -14.83 -2.53
CA GLN A 64 -5.90 -15.87 -3.15
C GLN A 64 -5.74 -15.90 -4.68
N ILE A 65 -4.78 -15.13 -5.20
CA ILE A 65 -4.58 -14.81 -6.61
C ILE A 65 -3.25 -15.39 -7.07
N THR A 66 -3.22 -16.03 -8.24
CA THR A 66 -1.99 -16.59 -8.83
C THR A 66 -1.28 -15.58 -9.75
N GLU A 67 -0.08 -15.94 -10.21
CA GLU A 67 0.62 -15.12 -11.21
C GLU A 67 -0.14 -15.03 -12.53
N GLU A 68 -0.77 -16.14 -12.94
CA GLU A 68 -1.63 -16.19 -14.13
C GLU A 68 -2.86 -15.31 -13.97
N ASP A 69 -3.48 -15.27 -12.79
CA ASP A 69 -4.62 -14.38 -12.53
C ASP A 69 -4.24 -12.90 -12.65
N CYS A 70 -2.98 -12.58 -12.36
CA CYS A 70 -2.45 -11.21 -12.34
C CYS A 70 -1.79 -10.75 -13.63
N ASP A 71 -1.68 -11.60 -14.66
CA ASP A 71 -0.88 -11.34 -15.86
C ASP A 71 0.57 -10.94 -15.50
N GLY A 72 1.14 -11.62 -14.51
CA GLY A 72 2.45 -11.33 -13.95
C GLY A 72 2.45 -10.28 -12.83
N TRP A 73 3.63 -10.10 -12.24
CA TRP A 73 3.86 -9.18 -11.12
C TRP A 73 4.83 -8.07 -11.50
N THR A 74 4.59 -6.87 -10.98
CA THR A 74 5.53 -5.76 -11.01
C THR A 74 6.16 -5.60 -9.63
N LEU A 75 7.49 -5.60 -9.57
CA LEU A 75 8.26 -5.33 -8.37
C LEU A 75 8.80 -3.90 -8.44
N PHE A 76 8.46 -3.08 -7.45
CA PHE A 76 8.93 -1.71 -7.37
C PHE A 76 9.28 -1.37 -5.92
N GLY A 77 10.58 -1.16 -5.65
CA GLY A 77 11.10 -1.03 -4.29
C GLY A 77 10.70 -2.23 -3.45
N ASP A 78 10.03 -1.96 -2.32
CA ASP A 78 9.55 -2.98 -1.39
C ASP A 78 8.14 -3.49 -1.68
N GLN A 79 7.59 -3.17 -2.84
CA GLN A 79 6.19 -3.42 -3.18
C GLN A 79 6.07 -4.42 -4.33
N THR A 80 5.05 -5.27 -4.25
CA THR A 80 4.65 -6.21 -5.30
C THR A 80 3.24 -5.84 -5.76
N TRP A 81 3.06 -5.73 -7.07
CA TRP A 81 1.79 -5.33 -7.67
C TRP A 81 1.31 -6.32 -8.72
N CYS A 82 0.01 -6.63 -8.69
CA CYS A 82 -0.69 -7.41 -9.70
C CYS A 82 -0.84 -6.60 -11.00
N ASN A 83 -0.25 -7.03 -12.11
CA ASN A 83 -0.24 -6.23 -13.36
C ASN A 83 -1.65 -5.98 -13.88
N LYS A 84 -2.53 -6.97 -13.80
CA LYS A 84 -3.92 -6.85 -14.24
C LYS A 84 -4.69 -5.77 -13.48
N ALA A 85 -4.42 -5.61 -12.18
CA ALA A 85 -5.02 -4.56 -11.37
C ALA A 85 -4.49 -3.17 -11.77
N LEU A 86 -3.20 -3.06 -12.09
CA LEU A 86 -2.58 -1.80 -12.50
C LEU A 86 -2.95 -1.38 -13.93
N ARG A 87 -3.21 -2.34 -14.82
CA ARG A 87 -3.69 -2.09 -16.20
C ARG A 87 -5.19 -1.81 -16.27
N ALA A 88 -5.89 -1.80 -15.14
CA ALA A 88 -7.33 -1.62 -15.11
C ALA A 88 -7.76 -0.22 -15.60
N LYS A 89 -8.90 -0.20 -16.30
CA LYS A 89 -9.49 0.85 -17.16
C LYS A 89 -9.74 2.22 -16.51
N GLU A 90 -10.30 3.12 -17.33
CA GLU A 90 -11.01 4.35 -16.98
C GLU A 90 -11.61 4.34 -15.57
N GLY A 91 -11.25 5.35 -14.78
CA GLY A 91 -11.71 5.47 -13.38
C GLY A 91 -10.77 4.88 -12.33
N THR A 92 -9.70 4.18 -12.73
CA THR A 92 -8.63 3.78 -11.80
C THR A 92 -7.84 5.01 -11.33
N LEU A 93 -7.58 5.06 -10.03
CA LEU A 93 -6.90 6.17 -9.38
C LEU A 93 -5.83 5.61 -8.45
N ALA A 94 -4.61 6.14 -8.57
CA ALA A 94 -3.55 5.88 -7.62
C ALA A 94 -3.73 6.78 -6.38
N LEU A 95 -3.54 6.21 -5.20
CA LEU A 95 -3.61 6.92 -3.94
C LEU A 95 -2.30 6.80 -3.20
N SER A 96 -1.74 7.93 -2.82
CA SER A 96 -0.52 7.99 -2.03
C SER A 96 -0.72 8.86 -0.82
N PHE A 97 -0.35 8.34 0.35
CA PHE A 97 -0.51 9.00 1.62
C PHE A 97 0.80 8.98 2.39
N GLY A 98 0.97 9.96 3.28
CA GLY A 98 2.13 9.98 4.17
C GLY A 98 3.43 10.22 3.42
N ILE A 99 3.37 11.11 2.44
CA ILE A 99 4.51 11.51 1.63
C ILE A 99 5.41 12.37 2.53
N GLU A 100 6.56 11.84 2.92
CA GLU A 100 7.57 12.55 3.72
C GLU A 100 8.70 13.10 2.84
N GLU A 101 8.83 12.58 1.62
CA GLU A 101 9.86 12.95 0.65
C GLU A 101 9.36 12.78 -0.80
N ARG A 102 10.22 12.28 -1.70
CA ARG A 102 9.84 11.94 -3.06
C ARG A 102 8.85 10.78 -3.10
N ASP A 103 7.68 11.05 -3.67
CA ASP A 103 6.68 10.02 -3.93
C ASP A 103 6.97 9.23 -5.22
N MET A 104 7.94 8.32 -5.13
CA MET A 104 8.32 7.46 -6.24
C MET A 104 7.18 6.54 -6.70
N TYR A 105 6.28 6.14 -5.81
CA TYR A 105 5.13 5.32 -6.15
C TYR A 105 4.22 6.06 -7.14
N SER A 106 3.86 7.30 -6.82
CA SER A 106 2.95 8.06 -7.66
C SER A 106 3.57 8.46 -9.00
N GLU A 107 4.86 8.77 -9.01
CA GLU A 107 5.63 9.01 -10.24
C GLU A 107 5.66 7.75 -11.12
N TYR A 108 5.87 6.58 -10.52
CA TYR A 108 5.87 5.29 -11.21
C TYR A 108 4.49 4.96 -11.79
N MET A 109 3.43 5.09 -10.99
CA MET A 109 2.04 4.83 -11.44
C MET A 109 1.62 5.78 -12.56
N SER A 110 1.99 7.05 -12.44
CA SER A 110 1.72 8.07 -13.46
C SER A 110 2.46 7.80 -14.77
N SER A 111 3.73 7.37 -14.71
CA SER A 111 4.59 7.19 -15.90
C SER A 111 4.40 5.83 -16.58
N GLN A 112 4.33 4.74 -15.83
CA GLN A 112 4.21 3.40 -16.39
C GLN A 112 2.79 3.03 -16.78
N PHE A 113 1.81 3.44 -15.97
CA PHE A 113 0.43 3.00 -16.12
C PHE A 113 -0.52 4.12 -16.56
N GLY A 114 -0.03 5.36 -16.67
CA GLY A 114 -0.87 6.49 -17.06
C GLY A 114 -1.97 6.80 -16.04
N LEU A 115 -1.77 6.43 -14.76
CA LEU A 115 -2.79 6.60 -13.74
C LEU A 115 -2.78 8.02 -13.20
N LYS A 116 -3.97 8.59 -13.03
CA LYS A 116 -4.13 9.81 -12.23
C LYS A 116 -3.83 9.48 -10.78
N THR A 117 -3.13 10.37 -10.10
CA THR A 117 -2.73 10.15 -8.72
C THR A 117 -3.26 11.24 -7.79
N ARG A 118 -3.81 10.84 -6.65
CA ARG A 118 -4.08 11.75 -5.53
C ARG A 118 -3.01 11.60 -4.47
N LEU A 119 -2.33 12.71 -4.22
CA LEU A 119 -1.19 12.83 -3.32
C LEU A 119 -1.66 13.48 -2.02
N PHE A 120 -1.57 12.76 -0.92
CA PHE A 120 -1.90 13.27 0.42
C PHE A 120 -0.60 13.48 1.18
N ASP A 121 -0.05 14.68 1.01
CA ASP A 121 1.22 15.12 1.59
C ASP A 121 0.94 16.07 2.75
N CYS A 122 1.31 15.67 3.95
CA CYS A 122 1.05 16.46 5.16
C CYS A 122 2.25 16.59 6.09
N PHE A 123 3.36 15.92 5.76
CA PHE A 123 4.58 15.94 6.54
C PHE A 123 5.51 17.05 6.07
N ILE A 124 5.51 17.33 4.77
CA ILE A 124 6.32 18.38 4.16
C ILE A 124 5.53 19.69 4.18
N GLU A 125 6.22 20.79 4.50
CA GLU A 125 5.64 22.13 4.37
C GLU A 125 5.22 22.37 2.90
N PRO A 126 4.05 23.00 2.63
CA PRO A 126 3.56 23.20 1.27
C PRO A 126 4.57 23.82 0.30
N GLU A 127 5.41 24.73 0.79
CA GLU A 127 6.43 25.42 0.01
C GLU A 127 7.62 24.52 -0.38
N LYS A 128 7.82 23.42 0.35
CA LYS A 128 8.89 22.44 0.13
C LYS A 128 8.41 21.19 -0.60
N SER A 129 7.12 20.90 -0.57
CA SER A 129 6.51 19.78 -1.28
C SER A 129 6.40 20.12 -2.76
N PRO A 130 7.12 19.45 -3.67
CA PRO A 130 7.08 19.80 -5.10
C PRO A 130 5.67 19.72 -5.71
N PRO A 131 4.83 18.73 -5.35
CA PRO A 131 3.43 18.70 -5.77
C PRO A 131 2.55 19.82 -5.21
N MET A 132 2.78 20.30 -3.98
CA MET A 132 1.96 21.37 -3.38
C MET A 132 2.47 22.77 -3.76
N ALA A 133 3.78 22.94 -3.92
CA ALA A 133 4.43 24.17 -4.36
C ALA A 133 4.22 24.45 -5.86
N GLY A 134 3.67 23.50 -6.61
CA GLY A 134 3.45 23.62 -8.06
C GLY A 134 4.75 23.58 -8.88
N THR A 135 5.84 23.07 -8.30
CA THR A 135 7.14 22.97 -8.98
C THR A 135 7.33 21.64 -9.69
N ALA A 136 6.57 20.60 -9.31
CA ALA A 136 6.59 19.31 -10.01
C ALA A 136 5.76 19.36 -11.31
N PRO A 137 6.33 18.96 -12.47
CA PRO A 137 5.61 18.90 -13.73
C PRO A 137 4.42 17.94 -13.62
N ASN A 138 3.25 18.39 -14.09
CA ASN A 138 1.97 17.74 -13.91
C ASN A 138 1.28 17.49 -15.27
N GLY A 139 1.21 16.23 -15.72
CA GLY A 139 0.53 15.87 -16.96
C GLY A 139 1.23 16.37 -18.23
N THR A 140 2.55 16.58 -18.19
CA THR A 140 3.31 17.24 -19.27
C THR A 140 3.85 16.27 -20.33
N GLY A 141 3.49 15.00 -20.29
CA GLY A 141 4.01 13.98 -21.20
C GLY A 141 5.20 13.18 -20.64
N PRO A 142 6.02 12.53 -21.49
CA PRO A 142 6.99 11.53 -21.06
C PRO A 142 7.99 12.04 -20.03
N CYS A 143 8.20 11.26 -18.98
CA CYS A 143 9.17 11.60 -17.94
C CYS A 143 10.62 11.38 -18.40
N PRO A 144 11.53 12.33 -18.12
CA PRO A 144 12.95 12.17 -18.41
C PRO A 144 13.57 11.05 -17.55
N LEU A 145 14.42 10.20 -18.16
CA LEU A 145 15.05 9.04 -17.52
C LEU A 145 15.86 9.38 -16.25
N ASN A 146 16.48 10.57 -16.21
CA ASN A 146 17.34 11.03 -15.11
C ASN A 146 16.88 12.39 -14.53
N GLY A 147 15.58 12.68 -14.57
CA GLY A 147 15.06 13.98 -14.11
C GLY A 147 14.69 14.03 -12.63
N GLN A 148 14.25 15.23 -12.21
CA GLN A 148 13.59 15.46 -10.93
C GLN A 148 12.21 14.76 -10.87
N HIS A 149 11.41 15.08 -9.87
CA HIS A 149 10.01 14.66 -9.76
C HIS A 149 9.29 14.77 -11.11
N CYS A 150 8.64 13.71 -11.53
CA CYS A 150 7.91 13.73 -12.79
C CYS A 150 6.61 12.93 -12.75
N TYR A 151 5.54 13.61 -13.15
CA TYR A 151 4.21 13.02 -13.28
C TYR A 151 3.74 13.19 -14.72
N GLN A 152 3.98 12.17 -15.54
CA GLN A 152 3.50 12.10 -16.93
C GLN A 152 1.98 12.26 -17.07
N THR A 153 1.22 11.79 -16.08
CA THR A 153 -0.24 11.93 -15.98
C THR A 153 -0.58 12.96 -14.91
N SER A 154 -1.75 13.58 -15.06
CA SER A 154 -2.19 14.60 -14.09
C SER A 154 -2.34 14.04 -12.67
N TYR A 155 -1.89 14.79 -11.67
CA TYR A 155 -2.11 14.53 -10.24
C TYR A 155 -2.91 15.65 -9.55
N GLU A 156 -3.51 15.31 -8.41
CA GLU A 156 -4.12 16.23 -7.44
C GLU A 156 -3.37 16.10 -6.10
N SER A 157 -2.97 17.22 -5.49
CA SER A 157 -2.27 17.24 -4.20
C SER A 157 -3.13 17.83 -3.09
N PHE A 158 -3.06 17.22 -1.90
CA PHE A 158 -3.85 17.56 -0.73
C PHE A 158 -2.96 17.65 0.51
N ALA A 159 -3.01 18.80 1.19
CA ALA A 159 -2.41 19.01 2.51
C ALA A 159 -3.26 18.38 3.63
N VAL A 160 -3.31 17.04 3.69
CA VAL A 160 -4.12 16.24 4.62
C VAL A 160 -3.39 14.97 5.03
N CYS A 161 -3.32 14.69 6.34
CA CYS A 161 -2.78 13.46 6.90
C CYS A 161 -3.84 12.36 7.00
N LEU A 162 -3.39 11.10 7.01
CA LEU A 162 -4.23 9.99 7.49
C LEU A 162 -4.15 9.89 9.02
N GLY A 163 -5.31 9.77 9.66
CA GLY A 163 -5.45 9.56 11.08
C GLY A 163 -6.56 8.56 11.42
N PRO A 164 -6.60 8.06 12.67
CA PRO A 164 -7.65 7.16 13.13
C PRO A 164 -9.03 7.83 13.21
N LYS A 165 -9.05 9.17 13.24
CA LYS A 165 -10.26 10.00 13.22
C LYS A 165 -9.97 11.29 12.48
N GLU A 166 -11.02 11.90 11.96
CA GLU A 166 -10.95 13.25 11.38
C GLU A 166 -10.73 14.28 12.49
N THR A 167 -9.69 15.10 12.36
CA THR A 167 -9.31 16.09 13.38
C THR A 167 -8.28 17.09 12.83
N VAL A 168 -8.00 18.15 13.59
CA VAL A 168 -6.83 19.01 13.39
C VAL A 168 -5.87 18.81 14.56
N ILE A 169 -4.60 18.53 14.28
CA ILE A 169 -3.55 18.41 15.30
C ILE A 169 -2.41 19.34 14.89
N GLN A 170 -2.06 20.30 15.74
CA GLN A 170 -0.97 21.26 15.47
C GLN A 170 -1.10 21.97 14.11
N GLY A 171 -2.32 22.36 13.74
CA GLY A 171 -2.61 23.01 12.44
C GLY A 171 -2.66 22.07 11.24
N ARG A 172 -2.32 20.79 11.39
CA ARG A 172 -2.42 19.79 10.32
C ARG A 172 -3.80 19.13 10.32
N ARG A 173 -4.41 19.04 9.15
CA ARG A 173 -5.68 18.34 8.95
C ARG A 173 -5.43 16.84 8.86
N TYR A 174 -6.22 16.06 9.57
CA TYR A 174 -6.25 14.60 9.50
C TYR A 174 -7.61 14.15 8.99
N ASN A 175 -7.64 13.24 8.04
CA ASN A 175 -8.82 12.51 7.61
C ASN A 175 -8.65 11.01 7.86
N THR A 176 -9.73 10.24 7.82
CA THR A 176 -9.66 8.78 7.99
C THR A 176 -9.48 8.08 6.65
N LEU A 177 -8.77 6.95 6.65
CA LEU A 177 -8.68 6.11 5.45
C LEU A 177 -10.08 5.69 4.98
N SER A 178 -11.00 5.41 5.90
CA SER A 178 -12.39 5.08 5.55
C SER A 178 -13.11 6.21 4.84
N ASN A 179 -12.88 7.47 5.23
CA ASN A 179 -13.44 8.62 4.54
C ASN A 179 -12.80 8.80 3.17
N GLU A 180 -11.47 8.67 3.09
CA GLU A 180 -10.76 8.79 1.83
C GLU A 180 -11.20 7.74 0.83
N LEU A 181 -11.46 6.51 1.27
CA LEU A 181 -11.92 5.41 0.42
C LEU A 181 -13.44 5.35 0.24
N ARG A 182 -14.20 6.27 0.86
CA ARG A 182 -15.66 6.26 0.78
C ARG A 182 -16.11 6.45 -0.66
N ASP A 183 -17.14 5.69 -1.04
CA ASP A 183 -17.77 5.71 -2.38
C ASP A 183 -16.80 5.38 -3.53
N ARG A 184 -15.61 4.87 -3.22
CA ARG A 184 -14.70 4.35 -4.23
C ARG A 184 -15.12 2.94 -4.61
N GLY A 185 -14.90 2.62 -5.88
CA GLY A 185 -15.14 1.29 -6.41
C GLY A 185 -14.22 0.23 -5.79
N PRO A 186 -14.14 -0.96 -6.39
CA PRO A 186 -13.27 -2.03 -5.92
C PRO A 186 -11.84 -1.53 -5.70
N LEU A 187 -11.32 -1.74 -4.49
CA LEU A 187 -9.97 -1.37 -4.12
C LEU A 187 -9.02 -2.47 -4.60
N SER A 188 -7.88 -2.09 -5.17
CA SER A 188 -6.81 -3.03 -5.54
C SER A 188 -6.04 -3.56 -4.33
N THR A 189 -6.45 -3.22 -3.11
CA THR A 189 -5.92 -3.77 -1.87
C THR A 189 -6.54 -5.15 -1.64
N TYR A 190 -5.89 -6.17 -2.21
CA TYR A 190 -6.07 -7.56 -1.81
C TYR A 190 -4.84 -8.00 -1.03
#